data_AF-A0A0A9XFI6-F1
#
_entry.id   AF-A0A0A9XFI6-F1
#
_cell.length_a   1.000
_cell.length_b   1.000
_cell.length_c   1.000
_cell.angle_alpha   90.00
_cell.angle_beta   90.00
_cell.angle_gamma   90.00
#
_symmetry.space_group_name_H-M   'P 1'
#
loop_
_entity.id
_entity.type
_entity.pdbx_description
1 polymer ?
#
loop_
_entity_poly.entity_id
_entity_poly.type
_entity_poly.pdbx_seq_one_letter_code
_entity_poly.pdbx_strand_id
1 'polypeptide(L)'
;MISALCYQYLHRLILFLKVDDPLDATALHFAGGSWGMLAEGFFQPEGLLYKWSYESGMEIVYNTVGLLAIILWGAVWSICLFGGLKCFGLLRVSEREELEGLDKKEHGEEAYPRAAWGDNGYMWTVRPSTVISNPPKISFDKLYPEKKSKPETPPYRIEPQPIWSYEVV
;
A
#
# COMPACT_ATOMS: atom_id res chain seq x y z
N MET A 1 -11.30 -14.33 -14.11
CA MET A 1 -10.29 -15.39 -14.32
C MET A 1 -9.11 -14.91 -15.15
N ILE A 2 -9.31 -14.35 -16.35
CA ILE A 2 -8.19 -13.91 -17.21
C ILE A 2 -7.38 -12.76 -16.59
N SER A 3 -8.03 -11.74 -16.01
CA SER A 3 -7.34 -10.65 -15.30
C SER A 3 -6.41 -11.15 -14.17
N ALA A 4 -6.80 -12.20 -13.44
CA ALA A 4 -5.96 -12.80 -12.41
C ALA A 4 -4.70 -13.47 -12.99
N LEU A 5 -4.80 -14.06 -14.19
CA LEU A 5 -3.63 -14.58 -14.89
C LEU A 5 -2.73 -13.43 -15.35
N CYS A 6 -3.30 -12.37 -15.94
CA CYS A 6 -2.55 -11.17 -16.33
C CYS A 6 -1.79 -10.56 -15.14
N TYR A 7 -2.43 -10.44 -13.97
CA TYR A 7 -1.79 -10.05 -12.72
C TYR A 7 -0.63 -10.98 -12.36
N GLN A 8 -0.86 -12.30 -12.32
CA GLN A 8 0.16 -13.27 -11.91
C GLN A 8 1.41 -13.23 -12.79
N TYR A 9 1.24 -13.02 -14.10
CA TYR A 9 2.35 -12.86 -15.04
C TYR A 9 3.07 -11.54 -14.83
N LEU A 10 2.35 -10.42 -14.74
CA LEU A 10 2.98 -9.10 -14.58
C LEU A 10 3.69 -8.97 -13.23
N HIS A 11 3.09 -9.45 -12.14
CA HIS A 11 3.73 -9.50 -10.82
C HIS A 11 5.06 -10.25 -10.87
N ARG A 12 5.09 -11.45 -11.48
CA ARG A 12 6.33 -12.22 -11.64
C ARG A 12 7.37 -11.49 -12.50
N LEU A 13 6.94 -10.77 -13.52
CA LEU A 13 7.84 -9.97 -14.34
C LEU A 13 8.43 -8.80 -13.55
N ILE A 14 7.64 -8.08 -12.75
CA ILE A 14 8.10 -6.98 -11.88
C ILE A 14 9.14 -7.48 -10.88
N LEU A 15 8.88 -8.62 -10.23
CA LEU A 15 9.84 -9.25 -9.32
C LEU A 15 11.12 -9.67 -10.04
N PHE A 16 11.01 -10.23 -11.24
CA PHE A 16 12.17 -10.60 -12.05
C PHE A 16 13.02 -9.38 -12.44
N LEU A 17 12.37 -8.25 -12.74
CA LEU A 17 13.02 -6.98 -13.02
C LEU A 17 13.57 -6.27 -11.77
N LYS A 18 13.33 -6.83 -10.57
CA LYS A 18 13.72 -6.25 -9.27
C LYS A 18 13.21 -4.82 -9.08
N VAL A 19 12.00 -4.56 -9.59
CA VAL A 19 11.30 -3.30 -9.35
C VAL A 19 10.52 -3.42 -8.05
N ASP A 20 10.75 -2.47 -7.16
CA ASP A 20 10.10 -2.41 -5.85
C ASP A 20 8.74 -1.70 -5.99
N ASP A 21 7.69 -2.49 -6.21
CA ASP A 21 6.29 -2.05 -6.20
C ASP A 21 5.65 -2.52 -4.88
N PRO A 22 5.65 -1.70 -3.82
CA PRO A 22 5.33 -2.14 -2.46
C PRO A 22 3.88 -2.60 -2.29
N LEU A 23 2.98 -2.18 -3.18
CA LEU A 23 1.56 -2.50 -3.14
C LEU A 23 1.10 -3.41 -4.28
N ASP A 24 2.02 -3.89 -5.12
CA ASP A 24 1.69 -4.57 -6.39
C ASP A 24 0.73 -3.73 -7.26
N ALA A 25 0.78 -2.40 -7.14
CA ALA A 25 -0.20 -1.51 -7.75
C ALA A 25 -0.16 -1.60 -9.27
N THR A 26 1.04 -1.75 -9.84
CA THR A 26 1.24 -1.94 -11.28
C THR A 26 0.65 -3.28 -11.71
N ALA A 27 0.98 -4.37 -11.03
CA ALA A 27 0.46 -5.69 -11.36
C ALA A 27 -1.08 -5.72 -11.32
N LEU A 28 -1.69 -5.12 -10.30
CA LEU A 28 -3.14 -5.13 -10.09
C LEU A 28 -3.86 -4.18 -11.04
N HIS A 29 -3.52 -2.88 -10.99
CA HIS A 29 -4.25 -1.85 -11.72
C HIS A 29 -3.88 -1.81 -13.20
N PHE A 30 -2.58 -1.90 -13.53
CA PHE A 30 -2.16 -1.83 -14.92
C PHE A 30 -2.48 -3.12 -15.69
N ALA A 31 -2.13 -4.32 -15.19
CA ALA A 31 -2.46 -5.56 -15.92
C ALA A 31 -3.98 -5.79 -15.97
N GLY A 32 -4.66 -5.63 -14.82
CA GLY A 32 -6.09 -5.84 -14.72
C GLY A 32 -6.90 -4.84 -15.54
N GLY A 33 -6.53 -3.56 -15.48
CA GLY A 33 -7.15 -2.50 -16.26
C GLY A 33 -6.92 -2.65 -17.77
N SER A 34 -5.70 -2.98 -18.18
CA SER A 34 -5.37 -3.24 -19.59
C SER A 34 -6.19 -4.38 -20.16
N TRP A 35 -6.27 -5.50 -19.43
CA TRP A 35 -7.11 -6.62 -19.85
C TRP A 35 -8.58 -6.24 -19.90
N GLY A 36 -9.09 -5.47 -18.92
CA GLY A 36 -10.48 -5.02 -18.89
C GLY A 36 -10.87 -4.22 -20.13
N MET A 37 -10.03 -3.27 -20.55
CA MET A 37 -10.30 -2.48 -21.77
C MET A 37 -10.25 -3.33 -23.04
N LEU A 38 -9.30 -4.25 -23.15
CA LEU A 38 -9.23 -5.13 -24.32
C LEU A 38 -10.40 -6.11 -24.36
N ALA A 39 -10.79 -6.66 -23.21
CA ALA A 39 -11.89 -7.61 -23.08
C ALA A 39 -13.23 -7.02 -23.56
N GLU A 40 -13.46 -5.72 -23.37
CA GLU A 40 -14.65 -5.03 -23.86
C GLU A 40 -14.87 -5.28 -25.37
N GLY A 41 -13.84 -5.11 -26.20
CA GLY A 41 -13.95 -5.28 -27.66
C GLY A 41 -14.23 -6.73 -28.10
N PHE A 42 -13.96 -7.70 -27.23
CA PHE A 42 -14.32 -9.10 -27.47
C PHE A 42 -15.74 -9.43 -27.03
N PHE A 43 -16.14 -8.93 -25.86
CA PHE A 43 -17.32 -9.41 -25.13
C PHE A 43 -18.52 -8.46 -25.11
N GLN A 44 -18.41 -7.24 -25.66
CA GLN A 44 -19.58 -6.38 -25.84
C GLN A 44 -20.58 -7.02 -26.83
N PRO A 45 -21.88 -6.64 -26.85
CA PRO A 45 -22.89 -7.26 -27.71
C PRO A 45 -22.53 -7.24 -29.22
N GLU A 46 -21.78 -6.23 -29.64
CA GLU A 46 -21.27 -6.05 -31.01
C GLU A 46 -19.80 -6.50 -31.17
N GLY A 47 -19.26 -7.14 -30.14
CA GLY A 47 -17.85 -7.51 -30.03
C GLY A 47 -17.49 -8.72 -30.86
N LEU A 48 -16.18 -8.90 -31.07
CA LEU A 48 -15.64 -9.86 -32.04
C LEU A 48 -16.13 -11.31 -31.82
N LEU A 49 -16.39 -11.72 -30.58
CA LEU A 49 -16.83 -13.09 -30.27
C LEU A 49 -18.29 -13.35 -30.64
N TYR A 50 -19.12 -12.32 -30.71
CA TYR A 50 -20.55 -12.45 -31.03
C TYR A 50 -20.86 -12.07 -32.47
N LYS A 51 -20.13 -11.10 -33.02
CA LYS A 51 -20.25 -10.67 -34.42
C LYS A 51 -18.88 -10.70 -35.05
N TRP A 52 -18.69 -11.61 -35.99
CA TRP A 52 -17.44 -11.72 -36.74
C TRP A 52 -17.49 -10.81 -37.97
N SER A 53 -17.13 -9.54 -37.80
CA SER A 53 -17.15 -8.54 -38.87
C SER A 53 -15.91 -7.64 -38.81
N TYR A 54 -15.72 -6.81 -39.82
CA TYR A 54 -14.64 -5.85 -39.84
C TYR A 54 -14.80 -4.83 -38.70
N GLU A 55 -16.03 -4.36 -38.48
CA GLU A 55 -16.41 -3.37 -37.48
C GLU A 55 -16.09 -3.88 -36.07
N SER A 56 -16.44 -5.12 -35.73
CA SER A 56 -16.15 -5.69 -34.42
C SER A 56 -14.64 -5.92 -34.20
N GLY A 57 -13.89 -6.21 -35.26
CA GLY A 57 -12.42 -6.23 -35.21
C GLY A 57 -11.83 -4.85 -34.96
N MET A 58 -12.43 -3.79 -35.51
CA MET A 58 -12.00 -2.42 -35.30
C MET A 58 -12.21 -1.94 -33.86
N GLU A 59 -13.21 -2.42 -33.14
CA GLU A 59 -13.41 -2.11 -31.72
C GLU A 59 -12.19 -2.48 -30.86
N ILE A 60 -11.57 -3.64 -31.13
CA ILE A 60 -10.33 -4.05 -30.43
C ILE A 60 -9.19 -3.09 -30.74
N VAL A 61 -9.09 -2.62 -31.98
CA VAL A 61 -8.08 -1.65 -32.41
C VAL A 61 -8.30 -0.32 -31.69
N TYR A 62 -9.54 0.17 -31.62
CA TYR A 62 -9.87 1.40 -30.90
C TYR A 62 -9.54 1.31 -29.41
N ASN A 63 -9.90 0.20 -28.76
CA ASN A 63 -9.57 -0.02 -27.35
C ASN A 63 -8.06 -0.13 -27.12
N THR A 64 -7.32 -0.73 -28.06
CA THR A 64 -5.86 -0.81 -27.99
C THR A 64 -5.22 0.58 -28.14
N VAL A 65 -5.69 1.39 -29.10
CA VAL A 65 -5.20 2.78 -29.27
C VAL A 65 -5.54 3.62 -28.04
N GLY A 66 -6.75 3.49 -27.49
CA GLY A 66 -7.15 4.14 -26.24
C GLY A 66 -6.28 3.73 -25.06
N LEU A 67 -5.96 2.44 -24.94
CA LEU A 67 -5.05 1.92 -23.91
C LEU A 67 -3.67 2.56 -24.03
N LEU A 68 -3.10 2.59 -25.23
CA LEU A 68 -1.81 3.22 -25.47
C LEU A 68 -1.82 4.72 -25.18
N ALA A 69 -2.92 5.41 -25.50
CA ALA A 69 -3.09 6.83 -25.18
C ALA A 69 -3.11 7.07 -23.66
N ILE A 70 -3.81 6.24 -22.89
CA ILE A 70 -3.85 6.32 -21.42
C ILE A 70 -2.48 6.03 -20.83
N ILE A 71 -1.79 4.99 -21.31
CA ILE A 71 -0.42 4.64 -20.88
C ILE A 71 0.52 5.82 -21.12
N LEU A 72 0.50 6.37 -22.34
CA LEU A 72 1.36 7.48 -22.70
C LEU A 72 1.07 8.71 -21.85
N TRP A 73 -0.21 9.06 -21.68
CA TRP A 73 -0.62 10.19 -20.86
C TRP A 73 -0.15 10.04 -19.41
N GLY A 74 -0.43 8.88 -18.80
CA GLY A 74 0.00 8.58 -17.43
C GLY A 74 1.52 8.61 -17.29
N ALA A 75 2.23 7.92 -18.19
CA ALA A 75 3.69 7.85 -18.16
C ALA A 75 4.34 9.23 -18.31
N VAL A 76 3.87 10.07 -19.24
CA VAL A 76 4.43 11.43 -19.44
C VAL A 76 4.30 12.24 -18.16
N TRP A 77 3.11 12.33 -17.56
CA TRP A 77 2.91 13.13 -16.36
C TRP A 77 3.62 12.54 -15.14
N SER A 78 3.62 11.22 -14.96
CA SER A 78 4.37 10.56 -13.89
C SER A 78 5.88 10.80 -14.02
N ILE A 79 6.45 10.70 -15.22
CA ILE A 79 7.88 10.96 -15.46
C ILE A 79 8.20 12.44 -15.20
N CYS A 80 7.37 13.37 -15.68
CA CYS A 80 7.58 14.79 -15.43
C CYS A 80 7.54 15.12 -13.93
N LEU A 81 6.54 14.62 -13.20
CA LEU A 81 6.37 14.89 -11.77
C LEU A 81 7.45 14.20 -10.93
N PHE A 82 7.55 12.87 -11.00
CA PHE A 82 8.50 12.12 -10.18
C PHE A 82 9.94 12.33 -10.61
N GLY A 83 10.19 12.52 -11.92
CA GLY A 83 11.49 12.91 -12.44
C GLY A 83 11.90 14.30 -11.94
N GLY A 84 10.98 15.27 -11.93
CA GLY A 84 11.19 16.58 -11.33
C GLY A 84 11.54 16.49 -9.85
N LEU A 85 10.72 15.80 -9.05
CA LEU A 85 11.00 15.58 -7.62
C LEU A 85 12.35 14.89 -7.37
N LYS A 86 12.72 13.94 -8.23
CA LYS A 86 14.02 13.26 -8.16
C LYS A 86 15.17 14.23 -8.43
N CYS A 87 15.05 15.09 -9.44
CA CYS A 87 16.08 16.09 -9.76
C CYS A 87 16.31 17.07 -8.60
N PHE A 88 15.28 17.39 -7.83
CA PHE A 88 15.40 18.23 -6.63
C PHE A 88 15.76 17.46 -5.35
N GLY A 89 15.95 16.14 -5.42
CA GLY A 89 16.25 15.31 -4.24
C GLY A 89 15.09 15.18 -3.26
N LEU A 90 13.84 15.42 -3.69
CA LEU A 90 12.64 15.40 -2.85
C LEU A 90 11.84 14.10 -2.93
N LEU A 91 12.19 13.20 -3.85
CA LEU A 91 11.38 12.01 -4.13
C LEU A 91 11.45 10.93 -3.04
N ARG A 92 12.60 10.76 -2.36
CA ARG A 92 12.82 9.73 -1.34
C ARG A 92 13.54 10.34 -0.14
N VAL A 93 13.17 9.89 1.05
CA VAL A 93 13.85 10.27 2.30
C VAL A 93 15.25 9.66 2.38
N SER A 94 16.06 10.12 3.33
CA SER A 94 17.39 9.54 3.53
C SER A 94 17.31 8.10 4.05
N GLU A 95 18.31 7.28 3.74
CA GLU A 95 18.36 5.86 4.18
C GLU A 95 18.24 5.72 5.71
N ARG A 96 18.86 6.64 6.47
CA ARG A 96 18.74 6.66 7.93
C ARG A 96 17.29 6.84 8.38
N GLU A 97 16.56 7.76 7.76
CA GLU A 97 15.17 8.06 8.10
C GLU A 97 14.23 6.94 7.63
N GLU A 98 14.54 6.32 6.50
CA GLU A 98 13.83 5.14 6.00
C GLU A 98 13.94 3.96 6.98
N LEU A 99 15.13 3.74 7.56
CA LEU A 99 15.38 2.69 8.56
C LEU A 99 14.76 3.01 9.94
N GLU A 100 14.72 4.28 10.34
CA GLU A 100 14.09 4.72 11.61
C GLU A 100 12.56 4.59 11.57
N GLY A 101 11.98 4.66 10.37
CA GLY A 101 10.55 4.65 10.11
C GLY A 101 9.97 6.06 10.03
N LEU A 102 9.22 6.34 8.96
CA LEU A 102 8.62 7.65 8.69
C LEU A 102 7.66 8.10 9.80
N ASP A 103 6.92 7.18 10.42
CA ASP A 103 5.98 7.50 11.49
C ASP A 103 6.68 8.19 12.68
N LYS A 104 7.87 7.73 13.07
CA LYS A 104 8.61 8.35 14.18
C LYS A 104 9.10 9.74 13.83
N LYS A 105 9.53 9.95 12.59
CA LYS A 105 10.07 11.22 12.12
C LYS A 105 8.97 12.27 11.96
N GLU A 106 7.86 11.92 11.31
CA GLU A 106 6.81 12.86 10.92
C GLU A 106 5.70 12.99 11.99
N HIS A 107 5.46 11.95 12.79
CA HIS A 107 4.39 11.93 13.79
C HIS A 107 4.90 11.81 15.24
N GLY A 108 6.21 11.59 15.45
CA GLY A 108 6.80 11.51 16.79
C GLY A 108 6.42 10.25 17.57
N GLU A 109 5.79 9.28 16.92
CA GLU A 109 5.30 8.04 17.53
C GLU A 109 5.59 6.82 16.66
N GLU A 110 5.67 5.64 17.29
CA GLU A 110 5.73 4.38 16.55
C GLU A 110 4.30 3.91 16.26
N ALA A 111 3.97 3.51 15.03
CA ALA A 111 2.65 2.94 14.72
C ALA A 111 2.32 1.70 15.56
N TYR A 112 3.35 0.93 15.93
CA TYR A 112 3.24 -0.26 16.78
C TYR A 112 4.30 -0.26 17.89
N PRO A 113 4.07 0.46 19.00
CA PRO A 113 5.02 0.52 20.10
C PRO A 113 5.24 -0.88 20.69
N ARG A 114 6.49 -1.21 21.02
CA ARG A 114 6.79 -2.49 21.70
C ARG A 114 5.96 -2.69 22.98
N ALA A 115 5.65 -1.63 23.72
CA ALA A 115 4.82 -1.71 24.91
C ALA A 115 3.34 -2.07 24.64
N ALA A 116 2.84 -1.87 23.41
CA ALA A 116 1.49 -2.27 23.01
C ALA A 116 1.41 -3.78 22.71
N TRP A 117 2.53 -4.38 22.31
CA TRP A 117 2.71 -5.83 22.35
C TRP A 117 3.02 -6.20 23.79
N GLY A 118 2.13 -6.91 24.48
CA GLY A 118 2.36 -7.28 25.87
C GLY A 118 3.64 -8.11 26.04
N ASP A 119 4.75 -7.45 26.37
CA ASP A 119 6.01 -8.04 26.83
C ASP A 119 5.86 -8.60 28.25
N ASN A 120 4.75 -9.31 28.47
CA ASN A 120 4.53 -10.12 29.65
C ASN A 120 4.94 -11.58 29.39
N GLY A 121 5.58 -11.89 28.25
CA GLY A 121 6.18 -13.21 27.99
C GLY A 121 5.19 -14.37 27.82
N TYR A 122 3.89 -14.10 27.70
CA TYR A 122 2.85 -15.14 27.56
C TYR A 122 1.96 -14.97 26.33
N MET A 123 2.54 -14.84 25.12
CA MET A 123 1.77 -15.18 23.91
C MET A 123 2.66 -15.39 22.69
N TRP A 124 3.03 -16.66 22.44
CA TRP A 124 3.27 -17.31 21.12
C TRP A 124 4.05 -18.64 21.19
N THR A 125 4.34 -19.20 22.37
CA THR A 125 4.93 -20.56 22.48
C THR A 125 3.90 -21.69 22.49
N VAL A 126 2.60 -21.38 22.39
CA VAL A 126 1.57 -22.43 22.36
C VAL A 126 1.50 -23.01 20.96
N ARG A 127 2.20 -24.14 20.75
CA ARG A 127 2.01 -24.99 19.57
C ARG A 127 0.52 -25.35 19.44
N PRO A 128 -0.05 -25.49 18.24
CA PRO A 128 -1.48 -25.75 18.03
C PRO A 128 -2.00 -27.09 18.61
N SER A 129 -1.14 -27.91 19.23
CA SER A 129 -1.46 -29.27 19.65
C SER A 129 -1.88 -29.44 21.11
N THR A 130 -1.95 -28.38 21.91
CA THR A 130 -2.45 -28.46 23.29
C THR A 130 -3.59 -27.49 23.51
N VAL A 131 -4.77 -27.89 23.02
CA VAL A 131 -6.03 -27.37 23.53
C VAL A 131 -6.13 -27.81 24.99
N ILE A 132 -5.84 -26.89 25.92
CA ILE A 132 -6.11 -27.10 27.33
C ILE A 132 -7.64 -27.13 27.48
N SER A 133 -8.20 -28.32 27.71
CA SER A 133 -9.65 -28.56 27.77
C SER A 133 -10.35 -27.90 28.97
N ASN A 134 -9.60 -27.26 29.87
CA ASN A 134 -10.15 -26.52 30.99
C ASN A 134 -9.20 -25.38 31.40
N PRO A 135 -9.37 -24.16 30.88
CA PRO A 135 -8.53 -23.04 31.32
C PRO A 135 -8.79 -22.77 32.80
N PRO A 136 -7.75 -22.55 33.64
CA PRO A 136 -7.97 -22.13 35.01
C PRO A 136 -8.76 -20.82 35.00
N LYS A 137 -9.77 -20.70 35.86
CA LYS A 137 -10.53 -19.45 36.06
C LYS A 137 -9.60 -18.43 36.71
N ILE A 138 -8.81 -17.76 35.89
CA ILE A 138 -8.01 -16.61 36.31
C ILE A 138 -8.96 -15.42 36.31
N SER A 139 -9.23 -14.84 37.48
CA SER A 139 -10.05 -13.64 37.57
C SER A 139 -9.36 -12.50 36.80
N PHE A 140 -10.09 -11.86 35.89
CA PHE A 140 -9.63 -10.71 35.11
C PHE A 140 -9.08 -9.60 36.01
N ASP A 141 -9.64 -9.43 37.21
CA ASP A 141 -9.25 -8.43 38.21
C ASP A 141 -7.79 -8.58 38.70
N LYS A 142 -7.21 -9.78 38.59
CA LYS A 142 -5.81 -10.03 38.97
C LYS A 142 -4.82 -9.74 37.85
N LEU A 143 -5.25 -9.80 36.58
CA LEU A 143 -4.40 -9.52 35.42
C LEU A 143 -4.35 -8.02 35.10
N TYR A 144 -5.43 -7.31 35.39
CA TYR A 144 -5.53 -5.86 35.23
C TYR A 144 -6.05 -5.25 36.53
N PRO A 145 -5.16 -5.00 37.52
CA PRO A 145 -5.58 -4.21 38.66
C PRO A 145 -5.99 -2.83 38.14
N GLU A 146 -7.26 -2.43 38.36
CA GLU A 146 -7.70 -1.05 38.14
C GLU A 146 -6.71 -0.14 38.88
N LYS A 147 -5.87 0.59 38.14
CA LYS A 147 -5.06 1.66 38.72
C LYS A 147 -6.02 2.71 39.26
N LYS A 148 -6.30 2.66 40.57
CA LYS A 148 -6.94 3.74 41.32
C LYS A 148 -5.96 4.91 41.49
N SER A 149 -5.66 5.56 40.38
CA SER A 149 -5.24 6.95 40.25
C SER A 149 -4.85 7.12 38.79
N LYS A 150 -5.42 8.15 38.14
CA LYS A 150 -4.84 8.65 36.90
C LYS A 150 -3.36 8.92 37.19
N PRO A 151 -2.40 8.41 36.42
CA PRO A 151 -1.08 9.01 36.44
C PRO A 151 -1.29 10.48 36.06
N GLU A 152 -0.88 11.41 36.91
CA GLU A 152 -0.78 12.80 36.51
C GLU A 152 0.14 12.82 35.29
N THR A 153 -0.45 13.01 34.12
CA THR A 153 0.31 13.36 32.93
C THR A 153 1.07 14.62 33.31
N PRO A 154 2.41 14.66 33.23
CA PRO A 154 3.10 15.95 33.31
C PRO A 154 2.41 16.84 32.27
N PRO A 155 2.08 18.10 32.60
CA PRO A 155 1.37 18.95 31.67
C PRO A 155 2.14 18.92 30.35
N TYR A 156 1.50 18.44 29.29
CA TYR A 156 2.03 18.57 27.95
C TYR A 156 2.10 20.08 27.72
N ARG A 157 3.28 20.64 27.97
CA ARG A 157 3.58 22.01 27.63
C ARG A 157 3.60 22.02 26.11
N ILE A 158 2.49 22.46 25.51
CA ILE A 158 2.49 22.95 24.15
C ILE A 158 3.42 24.16 24.20
N GLU A 159 4.72 23.96 24.08
CA GLU A 159 5.57 25.04 23.63
C GLU A 159 5.09 25.32 22.21
N PRO A 160 4.57 26.53 21.91
CA PRO A 160 4.28 26.88 20.55
C PRO A 160 5.60 26.72 19.78
N GLN A 161 5.64 25.71 18.90
CA GLN A 161 6.73 25.59 17.95
C GLN A 161 6.79 26.94 17.23
N PRO A 162 7.96 27.59 17.14
CA PRO A 162 8.06 28.87 16.45
C PRO A 162 7.49 28.67 15.05
N ILE A 163 6.44 29.43 14.75
CA ILE A 163 5.85 29.55 13.41
C ILE A 163 7.00 30.03 12.54
N TRP A 164 7.53 29.14 11.70
CA TRP A 164 8.66 29.36 10.82
C TRP A 164 8.62 30.75 10.19
N SER A 165 9.49 31.63 10.67
CA SER A 165 9.89 32.85 9.99
C SER A 165 10.81 32.46 8.84
N TYR A 166 10.28 32.43 7.62
CA TYR A 166 11.11 32.41 6.43
C TYR A 166 11.83 33.76 6.33
N GLU A 167 13.08 33.84 6.78
CA GLU A 167 13.98 34.89 6.32
C GLU A 167 14.54 34.47 4.96
N VAL A 168 14.12 35.22 3.95
CA VAL A 168 14.66 35.20 2.60
C VAL A 168 16.05 35.81 2.65
N VAL A 169 17.08 35.00 2.35
CA VAL A 169 18.36 35.47 1.80
C VAL A 169 18.77 34.53 0.69
#